data_AF-A0A8I6XDC9-F1
#
_entry.id   AF-A0A8I6XDC9-F1
#
_cell.length_a   1.000
_cell.length_b   1.000
_cell.length_c   1.000
_cell.angle_alpha   90.00
_cell.angle_beta   90.00
_cell.angle_gamma   90.00
#
_symmetry.space_group_name_H-M   'P 1'
#
loop_
_entity.id
_entity.type
_entity.pdbx_description
1 polymer ?
#
loop_
_entity_poly.entity_id
_entity_poly.type
_entity_poly.pdbx_seq_one_letter_code
_entity_poly.pdbx_strand_id
1 'polypeptide(L)'
;MQSFTDLVLTGPYVAISADGESFAFKVNISGSDEFDDTNEGTLWEFIVDDVDNVVESSIATDDGDILVTYAVLGNAVEANVQVYLVHFRDTTNTSTHVHGKISVHIPLYGADYKVWLLSCQDDEKVELIPSSAGSIVPLARSIVAVPIGSPLMVKVSLLATPTPTNQDSTLFLQGNLNFSFGDQTLGFHTAIGKLMVRVDVTHRV
;
A
#
# COMPACT_ATOMS: atom_id res chain seq x y z
N MET A 1 -8.18 5.59 -23.33
CA MET A 1 -7.05 5.19 -22.44
C MET A 1 -7.42 5.75 -21.08
N GLN A 2 -7.94 4.93 -20.17
CA GLN A 2 -8.34 5.41 -18.84
C GLN A 2 -7.07 5.77 -18.06
N SER A 3 -6.94 7.04 -17.71
CA SER A 3 -5.88 7.55 -16.85
C SER A 3 -6.27 7.23 -15.42
N PHE A 4 -5.45 6.45 -14.72
CA PHE A 4 -5.66 6.18 -13.31
C PHE A 4 -4.92 7.25 -12.49
N THR A 5 -5.51 7.72 -11.41
CA THR A 5 -4.84 8.53 -10.39
C THR A 5 -4.05 7.60 -9.48
N ASP A 6 -2.73 7.71 -9.56
CA ASP A 6 -1.78 6.93 -8.78
C ASP A 6 -1.65 7.56 -7.39
N LEU A 7 -2.19 6.92 -6.36
CA LEU A 7 -2.14 7.39 -4.98
C LEU A 7 -1.02 6.70 -4.20
N VAL A 8 -0.18 7.50 -3.53
CA VAL A 8 0.78 7.04 -2.53
C VAL A 8 0.28 7.46 -1.17
N LEU A 9 0.07 6.51 -0.26
CA LEU A 9 -0.43 6.80 1.09
C LEU A 9 0.65 7.49 1.93
N THR A 10 0.43 8.76 2.24
CA THR A 10 1.32 9.61 3.04
C THR A 10 0.83 9.84 4.48
N GLY A 11 -0.39 9.41 4.82
CA GLY A 11 -1.00 9.55 6.14
C GLY A 11 -0.47 8.56 7.22
N PRO A 12 -1.19 8.40 8.34
CA PRO A 12 -0.83 7.47 9.42
C PRO A 12 -0.64 6.02 8.94
N TYR A 13 0.20 5.25 9.63
CA TYR A 13 0.56 3.87 9.24
C TYR A 13 -0.51 2.82 9.60
N VAL A 14 -1.63 3.26 10.18
CA VAL A 14 -2.74 2.44 10.65
C VAL A 14 -4.05 2.99 10.12
N ALA A 15 -5.07 2.15 10.00
CA ALA A 15 -6.42 2.65 9.74
C ALA A 15 -6.91 3.44 10.97
N ILE A 16 -7.56 4.58 10.73
CA ILE A 16 -8.10 5.42 11.80
C ILE A 16 -9.61 5.21 11.84
N SER A 17 -10.12 4.84 13.01
CA SER A 17 -11.55 4.82 13.28
C SER A 17 -11.97 6.10 13.97
N ALA A 18 -13.18 6.56 13.67
CA ALA A 18 -13.82 7.65 14.39
C ALA A 18 -15.30 7.30 14.57
N ASP A 19 -15.78 7.42 15.80
CA ASP A 19 -17.21 7.38 16.12
C ASP A 19 -17.75 8.81 16.05
N GLY A 20 -18.46 9.17 14.99
CA GLY A 20 -19.07 10.50 14.84
C GLY A 20 -19.27 10.95 13.40
N GLU A 21 -19.81 12.16 13.24
CA GLU A 21 -20.06 12.80 11.94
C GLU A 21 -18.90 13.70 11.50
N SER A 22 -17.83 13.82 12.29
CA SER A 22 -16.65 14.62 11.93
C SER A 22 -15.35 13.95 12.38
N PHE A 23 -14.28 14.25 11.66
CA PHE A 23 -12.90 13.92 12.02
C PHE A 23 -12.00 15.09 11.65
N ALA A 24 -10.83 15.20 12.27
CA ALA A 24 -9.90 16.28 11.95
C ALA A 24 -8.51 15.73 11.66
N PHE A 25 -7.82 16.35 10.70
CA PHE A 25 -6.39 16.15 10.50
C PHE A 25 -5.64 17.39 10.97
N LYS A 26 -4.52 17.17 11.66
CA LYS A 26 -3.54 18.22 11.94
C LYS A 26 -2.36 18.00 11.01
N VAL A 27 -2.13 18.93 10.09
CA VAL A 27 -0.96 18.90 9.21
C VAL A 27 0.10 19.80 9.82
N ASN A 28 1.31 19.26 10.03
CA ASN A 28 2.45 20.05 10.49
C ASN A 28 3.36 20.32 9.29
N ILE A 29 3.51 21.58 8.91
CA ILE A 29 4.34 22.02 7.79
C ILE A 29 5.66 22.51 8.40
N SER A 30 6.75 21.80 8.14
CA SER A 30 8.06 22.17 8.64
C SER A 30 8.58 23.39 7.88
N GLY A 31 8.53 24.55 8.52
CA GLY A 31 8.93 25.85 7.95
C GLY A 31 8.97 27.01 8.95
N SER A 32 8.37 26.87 10.13
CA SER A 32 8.63 27.77 11.25
C SER A 32 9.86 27.28 12.03
N ASP A 33 10.94 28.06 12.00
CA ASP A 33 12.22 27.82 12.69
C ASP A 33 12.14 27.80 14.23
N GLU A 34 10.95 27.59 14.80
CA GLU A 34 10.76 27.47 16.23
C GLU A 34 10.28 26.06 16.56
N PHE A 35 11.18 25.28 17.14
CA PHE A 35 10.84 24.25 18.13
C PHE A 35 10.18 24.95 19.34
N ASP A 36 9.03 25.58 19.12
CA ASP A 36 8.13 25.94 20.18
C ASP A 36 7.05 24.85 20.21
N ASP A 37 6.93 24.20 21.37
CA ASP A 37 5.86 23.23 21.66
C ASP A 37 4.45 23.86 21.55
N THR A 38 4.38 25.17 21.30
CA THR A 38 3.16 25.94 20.99
C THR A 38 2.83 26.04 19.50
N ASN A 39 3.61 25.44 18.58
CA ASN A 39 3.22 25.33 17.17
C ASN A 39 1.99 24.41 17.05
N GLU A 40 0.82 25.02 17.30
CA GLU A 40 -0.50 24.52 17.00
C GLU A 40 -0.62 24.44 15.47
N GLY A 41 0.03 23.44 14.87
CA GLY A 41 -0.18 23.10 13.47
C GLY A 41 -1.68 23.13 13.15
N THR A 42 -2.03 23.61 11.97
CA THR A 42 -3.42 23.97 11.70
C THR A 42 -4.30 22.73 11.76
N LEU A 43 -5.27 22.76 12.69
CA LEU A 43 -6.29 21.71 12.84
C LEU A 43 -7.37 21.94 11.79
N TRP A 44 -7.59 20.97 10.93
CA TRP A 44 -8.60 21.02 9.89
C TRP A 44 -9.65 19.95 10.18
N GLU A 45 -10.83 20.39 10.59
CA GLU A 45 -11.99 19.53 10.83
C GLU A 45 -12.77 19.33 9.53
N PHE A 46 -13.04 18.07 9.21
CA PHE A 46 -13.84 17.62 8.09
C PHE A 46 -15.13 17.05 8.63
N ILE A 47 -16.26 17.54 8.12
CA ILE A 47 -17.56 16.94 8.35
C ILE A 47 -17.71 15.81 7.33
N VAL A 48 -18.07 14.63 7.82
CA VAL A 48 -18.32 13.43 7.01
C VAL A 48 -19.71 13.59 6.38
N ASP A 49 -19.77 14.31 5.27
CA ASP A 49 -21.01 14.40 4.48
C ASP A 49 -21.14 13.26 3.45
N ASP A 50 -20.01 12.63 3.10
CA ASP A 50 -19.93 11.58 2.10
C ASP A 50 -19.00 10.45 2.55
N VAL A 51 -19.53 9.22 2.58
CA VAL A 51 -18.80 7.99 2.92
C VAL A 51 -18.68 7.09 1.72
N ASP A 52 -17.71 6.19 1.77
CA ASP A 52 -17.40 5.22 0.73
C ASP A 52 -17.05 5.86 -0.62
N ASN A 53 -16.60 7.12 -0.59
CA ASN A 53 -16.16 7.90 -1.74
C ASN A 53 -14.79 8.53 -1.49
N VAL A 54 -14.02 8.75 -2.57
CA VAL A 54 -12.75 9.48 -2.51
C VAL A 54 -13.05 10.97 -2.60
N VAL A 55 -12.53 11.74 -1.64
CA VAL A 55 -12.67 13.18 -1.55
C VAL A 55 -11.31 13.83 -1.72
N GLU A 56 -11.25 14.85 -2.57
CA GLU A 56 -10.11 15.74 -2.71
C GLU A 56 -10.46 17.11 -2.11
N SER A 57 -9.65 17.58 -1.18
CA SER A 57 -9.82 18.89 -0.56
C SER A 57 -8.52 19.68 -0.64
N SER A 58 -8.61 20.95 -1.05
CA SER A 58 -7.49 21.87 -0.97
C SER A 58 -7.50 22.55 0.40
N ILE A 59 -6.33 22.59 1.04
CA ILE A 59 -6.11 23.27 2.31
C ILE A 59 -5.18 24.45 2.02
N ALA A 60 -5.70 25.66 2.17
CA ALA A 60 -4.88 26.86 2.03
C ALA A 60 -3.90 26.99 3.21
N THR A 61 -2.63 27.25 2.91
CA THR A 61 -1.58 27.49 3.90
C THR A 61 -0.77 28.71 3.47
N ASP A 62 -0.02 29.30 4.40
CA ASP A 62 0.83 30.46 4.12
C ASP A 62 1.92 30.14 3.06
N ASP A 63 2.31 28.87 2.95
CA ASP A 63 3.30 28.37 1.98
C ASP A 63 2.66 27.83 0.68
N GLY A 64 1.35 27.96 0.53
CA GLY A 64 0.58 27.50 -0.61
C GLY A 64 -0.46 26.43 -0.28
N ASP A 65 -1.23 26.03 -1.28
CA ASP A 65 -2.31 25.06 -1.11
C ASP A 65 -1.78 23.62 -1.01
N ILE A 66 -2.20 22.90 0.02
CA ILE A 66 -2.00 21.47 0.17
C ILE A 66 -3.23 20.74 -0.33
N LEU A 67 -3.06 19.92 -1.37
CA LEU A 67 -4.11 19.01 -1.82
C LEU A 67 -4.10 17.75 -0.95
N VAL A 68 -5.23 17.46 -0.30
CA VAL A 68 -5.45 16.26 0.49
C VAL A 68 -6.48 15.38 -0.20
N THR A 69 -6.07 14.17 -0.56
CA THR A 69 -6.97 13.12 -1.07
C THR A 69 -7.18 12.10 0.04
N TYR A 70 -8.43 11.89 0.46
CA TYR A 70 -8.79 10.93 1.50
C TYR A 70 -10.06 10.17 1.12
N ALA A 71 -10.34 9.07 1.81
CA ALA A 71 -11.61 8.36 1.70
C ALA A 71 -12.06 7.95 3.10
N VAL A 72 -13.30 8.30 3.45
CA VAL A 72 -13.93 7.85 4.70
C VAL A 72 -14.79 6.66 4.35
N LEU A 73 -14.57 5.54 5.03
CA LEU A 73 -15.33 4.32 4.80
C LEU A 73 -16.35 4.15 5.91
N GLY A 74 -17.64 4.02 5.57
CA GLY A 74 -18.70 3.99 6.57
C GLY A 74 -18.67 2.72 7.43
N ASN A 75 -18.30 1.58 6.83
CA ASN A 75 -18.03 0.33 7.54
C ASN A 75 -16.83 -0.37 6.91
N ALA A 76 -15.71 -0.39 7.61
CA ALA A 76 -14.48 -0.99 7.11
C ALA A 76 -13.75 -1.83 8.14
N VAL A 77 -12.78 -2.57 7.64
CA VAL A 77 -11.84 -3.35 8.42
C VAL A 77 -10.43 -3.07 7.98
N GLU A 78 -9.49 -3.22 8.89
CA GLU A 78 -8.08 -3.17 8.56
C GLU A 78 -7.66 -4.46 7.85
N ALA A 79 -6.96 -4.33 6.73
CA ALA A 79 -6.31 -5.42 6.03
C ALA A 79 -4.79 -5.24 6.07
N ASN A 80 -4.11 -6.24 6.63
CA ASN A 80 -2.65 -6.32 6.64
C ASN A 80 -2.17 -7.14 5.44
N VAL A 81 -1.46 -6.49 4.52
CA VAL A 81 -0.91 -7.09 3.31
C VAL A 81 0.58 -7.38 3.50
N GLN A 82 0.95 -8.64 3.32
CA GLN A 82 2.33 -9.13 3.38
C GLN A 82 2.66 -9.86 2.09
N VAL A 83 3.84 -9.58 1.54
CA VAL A 83 4.30 -10.15 0.26
C VAL A 83 5.60 -10.91 0.49
N TYR A 84 5.59 -12.19 0.11
CA TYR A 84 6.70 -13.12 0.26
C TYR A 84 7.14 -13.64 -1.09
N LEU A 85 8.45 -13.64 -1.32
CA LEU A 85 9.07 -14.25 -2.48
C LEU A 85 9.81 -15.52 -2.06
N VAL A 86 9.52 -16.64 -2.73
CA VAL A 86 10.16 -17.92 -2.49
C VAL A 86 10.80 -18.39 -3.80
N HIS A 87 12.12 -18.54 -3.82
CA HIS A 87 12.82 -19.22 -4.90
C HIS A 87 12.84 -20.73 -4.63
N PHE A 88 12.60 -21.55 -5.66
CA PHE A 88 12.65 -23.02 -5.54
C PHE A 88 14.04 -23.59 -5.79
N ARG A 89 14.93 -22.81 -6.38
CA ARG A 89 16.37 -23.14 -6.42
C ARG A 89 17.01 -22.70 -5.11
N ASP A 90 18.04 -23.43 -4.69
CA ASP A 90 18.82 -23.10 -3.50
C ASP A 90 19.54 -21.75 -3.71
N THR A 91 18.92 -20.69 -3.21
CA THR A 91 19.41 -19.32 -3.22
C THR A 91 19.87 -18.89 -1.83
N THR A 92 20.13 -19.83 -0.91
CA THR A 92 20.46 -19.53 0.50
C THR A 92 21.66 -18.60 0.68
N ASN A 93 22.51 -18.47 -0.35
CA ASN A 93 23.67 -17.58 -0.40
C ASN A 93 23.62 -16.53 -1.52
N THR A 94 22.49 -16.33 -2.18
CA THR A 94 22.34 -15.35 -3.27
C THR A 94 21.29 -14.32 -2.92
N SER A 95 21.65 -13.04 -2.97
CA SER A 95 20.68 -11.98 -2.77
C SER A 95 19.78 -11.83 -4.00
N THR A 96 18.51 -11.52 -3.76
CA THR A 96 17.54 -11.27 -4.83
C THR A 96 17.22 -9.80 -4.87
N HIS A 97 17.32 -9.19 -6.04
CA HIS A 97 16.86 -7.84 -6.27
C HIS A 97 15.46 -7.87 -6.87
N VAL A 98 14.55 -7.07 -6.32
CA VAL A 98 13.20 -6.88 -6.86
C VAL A 98 12.97 -5.46 -7.31
N HIS A 99 12.26 -5.31 -8.42
CA HIS A 99 11.66 -4.04 -8.82
C HIS A 99 10.30 -4.30 -9.49
N GLY A 100 9.55 -3.23 -9.70
CA GLY A 100 8.20 -3.26 -10.25
C GLY A 100 7.20 -2.64 -9.30
N LYS A 101 5.94 -3.05 -9.43
CA LYS A 101 4.83 -2.41 -8.73
C LYS A 101 3.87 -3.40 -8.08
N ILE A 102 3.39 -3.04 -6.89
CA ILE A 102 2.32 -3.70 -6.17
C ILE A 102 1.32 -2.61 -5.78
N SER A 103 0.08 -2.76 -6.23
CA SER A 103 -1.00 -1.85 -5.85
C SER A 103 -2.17 -2.63 -5.27
N VAL A 104 -2.93 -1.97 -4.42
CA VAL A 104 -4.28 -2.41 -4.09
C VAL A 104 -5.31 -1.54 -4.78
N HIS A 105 -6.46 -2.15 -5.04
CA HIS A 105 -7.63 -1.46 -5.53
C HIS A 105 -8.84 -1.97 -4.76
N ILE A 106 -9.67 -1.02 -4.37
CA ILE A 106 -10.95 -1.26 -3.70
C ILE A 106 -12.02 -0.73 -4.65
N PRO A 107 -12.96 -1.58 -5.12
CA PRO A 107 -13.95 -1.19 -6.13
C PRO A 107 -14.75 0.08 -5.79
N LEU A 108 -14.95 0.34 -4.49
CA LEU A 108 -15.69 1.51 -3.99
C LEU A 108 -15.01 2.84 -4.30
N TYR A 109 -13.68 2.87 -4.47
CA TYR A 109 -12.99 4.09 -4.88
C TYR A 109 -13.30 4.50 -6.32
N GLY A 110 -14.09 3.73 -7.07
CA GLY A 110 -14.28 3.92 -8.50
C GLY A 110 -13.08 3.42 -9.31
N ALA A 111 -13.26 3.26 -10.62
CA ALA A 111 -12.25 2.62 -11.47
C ALA A 111 -10.91 3.38 -11.52
N ASP A 112 -10.87 4.65 -11.13
CA ASP A 112 -9.76 5.54 -11.44
C ASP A 112 -8.65 5.57 -10.39
N TYR A 113 -8.89 5.09 -9.16
CA TYR A 113 -7.88 5.17 -8.09
C TYR A 113 -7.15 3.85 -7.85
N LYS A 114 -5.83 3.95 -7.67
CA LYS A 114 -4.95 2.85 -7.28
C LYS A 114 -4.04 3.29 -6.16
N VAL A 115 -3.96 2.48 -5.11
CA VAL A 115 -3.08 2.73 -3.98
C VAL A 115 -1.82 1.88 -4.14
N TRP A 116 -0.66 2.53 -4.22
CA TRP A 116 0.61 1.82 -4.34
C TRP A 116 1.10 1.35 -2.97
N LEU A 117 1.32 0.03 -2.85
CA LEU A 117 2.03 -0.57 -1.72
C LEU A 117 3.52 -0.65 -1.99
N LEU A 118 3.91 -0.82 -3.26
CA LEU A 118 5.28 -0.76 -3.73
C LEU A 118 5.30 -0.18 -5.14
N SER A 119 6.23 0.73 -5.40
CA SER A 119 6.60 1.16 -6.75
C SER A 119 8.09 1.43 -6.74
N CYS A 120 8.85 0.57 -7.41
CA CYS A 120 10.30 0.59 -7.46
C CYS A 120 10.72 0.42 -8.93
N GLN A 121 11.58 1.30 -9.42
CA GLN A 121 12.12 1.24 -10.78
C GLN A 121 13.37 0.36 -10.85
N ASP A 122 13.86 0.04 -12.05
CA ASP A 122 14.99 -0.87 -12.26
C ASP A 122 16.31 -0.35 -11.64
N ASP A 123 16.46 0.96 -11.53
CA ASP A 123 17.57 1.68 -10.90
C ASP A 123 17.45 1.79 -9.37
N GLU A 124 16.25 1.55 -8.82
CA GLU A 124 15.94 1.61 -7.38
C GLU A 124 15.69 0.22 -6.79
N LYS A 125 16.18 -0.83 -7.45
CA LYS A 125 16.01 -2.24 -7.06
C LYS A 125 16.22 -2.45 -5.57
N VAL A 126 15.27 -3.16 -4.96
CA VAL A 126 15.33 -3.50 -3.55
C VAL A 126 15.97 -4.87 -3.37
N GLU A 127 17.04 -4.92 -2.60
CA GLU A 127 17.66 -6.18 -2.19
C GLU A 127 16.81 -6.85 -1.10
N LEU A 128 16.47 -8.12 -1.32
CA LEU A 128 15.70 -8.93 -0.39
C LEU A 128 16.63 -9.72 0.53
N ILE A 129 16.31 -9.71 1.82
CA ILE A 129 17.01 -10.52 2.83
C ILE A 129 16.55 -11.98 2.68
N PRO A 130 17.46 -12.94 2.44
CA PRO A 130 17.12 -14.35 2.35
C PRO A 130 16.58 -14.90 3.67
N SER A 131 15.57 -15.77 3.61
CA SER A 131 15.05 -16.50 4.77
C SER A 131 14.57 -17.89 4.35
N SER A 132 14.62 -18.84 5.27
CA SER A 132 14.20 -20.24 5.03
C SER A 132 12.71 -20.37 4.67
N ALA A 133 11.88 -19.40 5.05
CA ALA A 133 10.46 -19.35 4.72
C ALA A 133 10.16 -18.52 3.44
N GLY A 134 11.18 -17.94 2.81
CA GLY A 134 11.05 -16.94 1.76
C GLY A 134 11.37 -15.53 2.24
N SER A 135 11.71 -14.66 1.30
CA SER A 135 12.07 -13.26 1.56
C SER A 135 10.85 -12.35 1.58
N ILE A 136 10.78 -11.45 2.54
CA ILE A 136 9.71 -10.44 2.63
C ILE A 136 10.05 -9.30 1.68
N VAL A 137 9.10 -8.93 0.82
CA VAL A 137 9.19 -7.74 -0.02
C VAL A 137 8.78 -6.53 0.82
N PRO A 138 9.65 -5.53 1.01
CA PRO A 138 9.30 -4.35 1.82
C PRO A 138 8.31 -3.48 1.05
N LEU A 139 7.18 -3.20 1.68
CA LEU A 139 6.13 -2.34 1.15
C LEU A 139 6.24 -0.96 1.80
N ALA A 140 5.94 0.10 1.03
CA ALA A 140 5.80 1.46 1.55
C ALA A 140 4.65 1.56 2.56
N ARG A 141 3.63 0.72 2.41
CA ARG A 141 2.56 0.48 3.38
C ARG A 141 2.13 -0.99 3.34
N SER A 142 1.83 -1.54 4.50
CA SER A 142 1.27 -2.90 4.64
C SER A 142 -0.16 -2.89 5.15
N ILE A 143 -0.69 -1.74 5.57
CA ILE A 143 -2.03 -1.64 6.14
C ILE A 143 -2.91 -0.81 5.21
N VAL A 144 -4.09 -1.34 4.90
CA VAL A 144 -5.12 -0.64 4.10
C VAL A 144 -6.50 -0.89 4.70
N ALA A 145 -7.37 0.12 4.65
CA ALA A 145 -8.76 -0.03 5.09
C ALA A 145 -9.61 -0.62 3.95
N VAL A 146 -10.43 -1.62 4.25
CA VAL A 146 -11.27 -2.34 3.29
C VAL A 146 -12.73 -2.32 3.73
N PRO A 147 -13.65 -1.81 2.90
CA PRO A 147 -15.07 -1.81 3.21
C PRO A 147 -15.61 -3.23 3.43
N ILE A 148 -16.45 -3.41 4.46
CA ILE A 148 -17.06 -4.71 4.76
C ILE A 148 -17.89 -5.16 3.56
N GLY A 149 -17.69 -6.41 3.14
CA GLY A 149 -18.38 -7.00 2.00
C GLY A 149 -17.75 -6.71 0.63
N SER A 150 -16.71 -5.87 0.58
CA SER A 150 -15.92 -5.64 -0.65
C SER A 150 -14.67 -6.52 -0.68
N PRO A 151 -14.29 -7.08 -1.85
CA PRO A 151 -13.01 -7.76 -1.98
C PRO A 151 -11.86 -6.74 -2.05
N LEU A 152 -10.70 -7.12 -1.51
CA LEU A 152 -9.45 -6.40 -1.73
C LEU A 152 -8.75 -6.98 -2.96
N MET A 153 -8.58 -6.18 -4.01
CA MET A 153 -7.84 -6.59 -5.20
C MET A 153 -6.39 -6.16 -5.09
N VAL A 154 -5.47 -7.11 -5.00
CA VAL A 154 -4.02 -6.87 -5.05
C VAL A 154 -3.53 -7.14 -6.46
N LYS A 155 -2.99 -6.11 -7.11
CA LYS A 155 -2.35 -6.22 -8.41
C LYS A 155 -0.84 -6.22 -8.27
N VAL A 156 -0.20 -7.19 -8.89
CA VAL A 156 1.23 -7.42 -8.83
C VAL A 156 1.83 -7.37 -10.23
N SER A 157 2.97 -6.71 -10.36
CA SER A 157 3.83 -6.73 -11.54
C SER A 157 5.27 -6.56 -11.07
N LEU A 158 5.96 -7.67 -10.79
CA LEU A 158 7.30 -7.68 -10.21
C LEU A 158 8.28 -8.48 -11.08
N LEU A 159 9.51 -8.00 -11.12
CA LEU A 159 10.66 -8.73 -11.61
C LEU A 159 11.62 -9.00 -10.45
N ALA A 160 11.91 -10.27 -10.21
CA ALA A 160 12.86 -10.74 -9.21
C ALA A 160 14.09 -11.32 -9.90
N THR A 161 15.26 -10.73 -9.65
CA THR A 161 16.53 -11.12 -10.28
C THR A 161 17.50 -11.58 -9.19
N PRO A 162 17.90 -12.86 -9.16
CA PRO A 162 18.93 -13.33 -8.24
C PRO A 162 20.31 -12.79 -8.64
N THR A 163 21.20 -12.70 -7.66
CA THR A 163 22.57 -12.21 -7.82
C THR A 163 23.56 -13.32 -7.41
N PRO A 164 24.50 -13.74 -8.28
CA PRO A 164 24.78 -13.20 -9.61
C PRO A 164 23.68 -13.53 -10.64
N THR A 165 23.45 -12.57 -11.56
CA THR A 165 22.36 -12.64 -12.53
C THR A 165 22.49 -13.83 -13.45
N ASN A 166 21.47 -14.68 -13.46
CA ASN A 166 21.26 -15.69 -14.48
C ASN A 166 19.85 -15.53 -15.03
N GLN A 167 19.73 -15.32 -16.34
CA GLN A 167 18.43 -15.08 -17.01
C GLN A 167 17.46 -16.25 -16.77
N ASP A 168 17.96 -17.48 -16.69
CA ASP A 168 17.18 -18.69 -16.43
C ASP A 168 16.64 -18.80 -14.99
N SER A 169 17.01 -17.85 -14.13
CA SER A 169 16.60 -17.77 -12.72
C SER A 169 15.82 -16.49 -12.41
N THR A 170 15.52 -15.65 -13.41
CA THR A 170 14.74 -14.42 -13.23
C THR A 170 13.25 -14.73 -13.17
N LEU A 171 12.58 -14.24 -12.14
CA LEU A 171 11.14 -14.42 -11.92
C LEU A 171 10.37 -13.20 -12.39
N PHE A 172 9.51 -13.38 -13.39
CA PHE A 172 8.51 -12.38 -13.76
C PHE A 172 7.14 -12.81 -13.23
N LEU A 173 6.55 -11.97 -12.39
CA LEU A 173 5.33 -12.27 -11.64
C LEU A 173 4.31 -11.15 -11.90
N GLN A 174 3.27 -11.46 -12.66
CA GLN A 174 2.23 -10.49 -13.00
C GLN A 174 0.84 -11.10 -12.88
N GLY A 175 -0.07 -10.37 -12.24
CA GLY A 175 -1.47 -10.76 -12.16
C GLY A 175 -2.24 -10.00 -11.09
N ASN A 176 -3.49 -10.43 -10.90
CA ASN A 176 -4.40 -9.88 -9.89
C ASN A 176 -4.81 -10.99 -8.94
N LEU A 177 -4.86 -10.69 -7.64
CA LEU A 177 -5.32 -11.57 -6.58
C LEU A 177 -6.48 -10.90 -5.86
N ASN A 178 -7.58 -11.61 -5.70
CA ASN A 178 -8.78 -11.09 -5.04
C ASN A 178 -8.91 -11.75 -3.67
N PHE A 179 -8.86 -10.96 -2.62
CA PHE A 179 -8.96 -11.41 -1.24
C PHE A 179 -10.34 -11.05 -0.70
N SER A 180 -11.01 -12.04 -0.12
CA SER A 180 -12.23 -11.81 0.67
C SER A 180 -11.86 -11.65 2.15
N PHE A 181 -12.88 -11.49 3.00
CA PHE A 181 -12.70 -11.40 4.44
C PHE A 181 -11.98 -12.63 5.04
N GLY A 182 -11.20 -12.41 6.12
CA GLY A 182 -10.42 -13.42 6.83
C GLY A 182 -8.92 -13.44 6.47
N ASP A 183 -8.18 -14.39 7.06
CA ASP A 183 -6.76 -14.64 6.75
C ASP A 183 -6.66 -15.53 5.50
N GLN A 184 -6.13 -14.96 4.43
CA GLN A 184 -6.03 -15.59 3.13
C GLN A 184 -4.61 -15.46 2.58
N THR A 185 -4.12 -16.52 1.97
CA THR A 185 -2.83 -16.50 1.27
C THR A 185 -3.03 -16.99 -0.15
N LEU A 186 -2.81 -16.10 -1.12
CA LEU A 186 -2.87 -16.39 -2.54
C LEU A 186 -1.50 -16.14 -3.16
N GLY A 187 -1.27 -16.60 -4.39
CA GLY A 187 0.05 -16.41 -4.98
C GLY A 187 0.18 -16.87 -6.41
N PHE A 188 1.25 -16.42 -7.03
CA PHE A 188 1.67 -16.80 -8.37
C PHE A 188 2.74 -17.87 -8.27
N HIS A 189 2.63 -18.89 -9.10
CA HIS A 189 3.58 -20.00 -9.16
C HIS A 189 4.24 -20.01 -10.54
N THR A 190 5.55 -20.22 -10.55
CA THR A 190 6.35 -20.41 -11.76
C THR A 190 7.16 -21.69 -11.63
N ALA A 191 7.85 -22.10 -12.68
CA ALA A 191 8.73 -23.28 -12.63
C ALA A 191 9.92 -23.13 -11.66
N ILE A 192 10.33 -21.90 -11.35
CA ILE A 192 11.57 -21.61 -10.62
C ILE A 192 11.35 -20.91 -9.27
N GLY A 193 10.10 -20.56 -8.94
CA GLY A 193 9.75 -19.92 -7.68
C GLY A 193 8.26 -19.55 -7.59
N LYS A 194 7.85 -19.00 -6.46
CA LYS A 194 6.51 -18.48 -6.24
C LYS A 194 6.53 -17.15 -5.49
N LEU A 195 5.52 -16.33 -5.75
CA LEU A 195 5.20 -15.16 -4.95
C LEU A 195 3.93 -15.45 -4.18
N MET A 196 3.95 -15.27 -2.87
CA MET A 196 2.80 -15.43 -2.01
C MET A 196 2.44 -14.06 -1.44
N VAL A 197 1.16 -13.71 -1.55
CA VAL A 197 0.57 -12.53 -0.94
C VAL A 197 -0.38 -13.04 0.14
N ARG A 198 -0.05 -12.73 1.38
CA ARG A 198 -0.92 -12.97 2.53
C ARG A 198 -1.66 -11.67 2.84
N VAL A 199 -2.96 -11.77 2.99
CA VAL A 199 -3.79 -10.68 3.45
C VAL A 199 -4.56 -11.17 4.66
N ASP A 200 -4.40 -10.49 5.77
CA ASP A 200 -5.18 -10.71 6.97
C ASP A 200 -6.20 -9.60 7.15
N VAL A 201 -7.48 -9.93 7.01
CA VAL A 201 -8.61 -9.00 7.13
C VAL A 201 -9.36 -9.32 8.43
N THR A 202 -8.89 -8.77 9.55
CA THR A 202 -9.29 -9.24 10.90
C THR A 202 -9.88 -8.19 11.84
N HIS A 203 -9.60 -6.90 11.66
CA HIS A 203 -9.97 -5.91 12.67
C HIS A 203 -11.07 -4.98 12.17
N ARG A 204 -12.19 -4.93 12.91
CA ARG A 204 -13.11 -3.79 12.81
C ARG A 204 -12.37 -2.55 13.28
N VAL A 205 -12.27 -1.59 12.37
CA VAL A 205 -11.84 -0.22 12.64
C VAL A 205 -13.10 0.49 13.11
#